data_AF-A0ABD5YYZ8-F1
#
_entry.id   AF-A0ABD5YYZ8-F1
#
_cell.length_a   1.000
_cell.length_b   1.000
_cell.length_c   1.000
_cell.angle_alpha   90.00
_cell.angle_beta   90.00
_cell.angle_gamma   90.00
#
_symmetry.space_group_name_H-M   'P 1'
#
loop_
_entity.id
_entity.type
_entity.pdbx_description
1 polymer ?
#
loop_
_entity_poly.entity_id
_entity_poly.type
_entity_poly.pdbx_seq_one_letter_code
_entity_poly.pdbx_strand_id
1 'polypeptide(L)'
;MTDRRAVALGKEPADLVVRGGRVFRPETMAFDDVAVAVVDDRVAALPEDPDPMIGPETDVVEATGRAVVPGFIDAHTHLDLHQTFESAYHYAIRGGTTTVVTEAASFGSAFGADGVRHLLDATDDLPVTVRATVPPGPLVDTFTDATASVDDLAALLDDDRVVGVGEIGWIHAVGEGGDTIADVEELHARARERDLPIAGHGAGCREASLQAFASVVDNDHEAISAEGIRERVENGVHAIGRYGSVRDDVEALAEAATDGLSPAELSLSTDGMWPRKLVDEGHVDVVVERVVEEGVSLPEALRMATLTPARHYGLDDRGSLAPGNVADIVVLEDLRTDDGDFETVDVSTVVTDGEVVLDTHDLTVSPRVHEYPDEVYGTVSPLAAGTLSVPADAADEDGSVRALDHQQGLITTETRVAPPAEDGELHADPDADLAKVALVDRHPDADRGSFVGFLTGLGLDEGAVATTTTWEAAGTLVAGTNDADMQTAVAHLAELGGGWAVVADGDVVADAPAPVGGFCSALDVQDTAKAMDAVDEALSRLGADPERPMLALQTLTFTGVPGLKLTFGGYADVTERAVVGLASQ
;
A
#
# COMPACT_ATOMS: atom_id res chain seq x y z
N MET A 1 14.39 3.46 -35.94
CA MET A 1 12.96 3.12 -35.91
C MET A 1 12.69 2.15 -37.02
N THR A 2 12.80 0.88 -36.65
CA THR A 2 12.42 -0.28 -37.45
C THR A 2 10.88 -0.24 -37.61
N ASP A 3 10.35 -0.55 -38.79
CA ASP A 3 8.88 -0.53 -38.98
C ASP A 3 8.27 -1.81 -38.40
N ARG A 4 7.50 -1.70 -37.31
CA ARG A 4 6.76 -2.81 -36.70
C ARG A 4 6.00 -3.66 -37.73
N ARG A 5 5.45 -3.04 -38.78
CA ARG A 5 4.71 -3.75 -39.84
C ARG A 5 5.65 -4.54 -40.74
N ALA A 6 6.86 -4.04 -41.00
CA ALA A 6 7.86 -4.75 -41.79
C ALA A 6 8.38 -5.97 -41.03
N VAL A 7 8.64 -5.84 -39.73
CA VAL A 7 9.01 -6.95 -38.83
C VAL A 7 7.90 -7.99 -38.75
N ALA A 8 6.66 -7.56 -38.49
CA ALA A 8 5.51 -8.48 -38.47
C ALA A 8 5.29 -9.23 -39.79
N LEU A 9 5.73 -8.67 -40.92
CA LEU A 9 5.71 -9.31 -42.25
C LEU A 9 6.98 -10.13 -42.55
N GLY A 10 7.93 -10.25 -41.62
CA GLY A 10 9.19 -10.97 -41.79
C GLY A 10 10.15 -10.34 -42.80
N LYS A 11 10.06 -9.00 -43.00
CA LYS A 11 10.89 -8.26 -43.97
C LYS A 11 12.08 -7.56 -43.33
N GLU A 12 12.01 -7.31 -42.03
CA GLU A 12 13.03 -6.66 -41.22
C GLU A 12 13.22 -7.48 -39.93
N PRO A 13 14.43 -7.47 -39.35
CA PRO A 13 14.66 -8.11 -38.05
C PRO A 13 13.97 -7.34 -36.92
N ALA A 14 13.57 -8.07 -35.87
CA ALA A 14 13.12 -7.54 -34.60
C ALA A 14 14.33 -7.12 -33.74
N ASP A 15 14.09 -6.29 -32.72
CA ASP A 15 15.12 -5.92 -31.74
C ASP A 15 15.28 -7.04 -30.70
N LEU A 16 14.16 -7.63 -30.25
CA LEU A 16 14.13 -8.77 -29.34
C LEU A 16 13.15 -9.85 -29.84
N VAL A 17 13.51 -11.12 -29.67
CA VAL A 17 12.63 -12.28 -29.91
C VAL A 17 12.65 -13.23 -28.73
N VAL A 18 11.48 -13.51 -28.15
CA VAL A 18 11.27 -14.59 -27.17
C VAL A 18 10.70 -15.81 -27.91
N ARG A 19 11.38 -16.95 -27.92
CA ARG A 19 10.96 -18.14 -28.70
C ARG A 19 11.01 -19.45 -27.93
N GLY A 20 10.26 -20.44 -28.43
CA GLY A 20 10.24 -21.81 -27.90
C GLY A 20 9.28 -22.02 -26.72
N GLY A 21 8.76 -20.94 -26.13
CA GLY A 21 7.79 -20.99 -25.04
C GLY A 21 6.35 -21.00 -25.50
N ARG A 22 5.45 -21.14 -24.52
CA ARG A 22 4.00 -21.07 -24.72
C ARG A 22 3.51 -19.70 -24.27
N VAL A 23 3.03 -18.91 -25.22
CA VAL A 23 2.57 -17.54 -24.98
C VAL A 23 1.15 -17.56 -24.44
N PHE A 24 0.96 -17.01 -23.25
CA PHE A 24 -0.35 -16.80 -22.65
C PHE A 24 -1.07 -15.61 -23.29
N ARG A 25 -2.30 -15.83 -23.72
CA ARG A 25 -3.20 -14.80 -24.24
C ARG A 25 -4.33 -14.56 -23.25
N PRO A 26 -4.26 -13.49 -22.42
CA PRO A 26 -5.25 -13.27 -21.38
C PRO A 26 -6.66 -13.00 -21.92
N GLU A 27 -6.81 -12.54 -23.17
CA GLU A 27 -8.11 -12.32 -23.82
C GLU A 27 -8.90 -13.60 -24.02
N THR A 28 -8.21 -14.71 -24.31
CA THR A 28 -8.80 -16.03 -24.55
C THR A 28 -8.50 -17.02 -23.43
N MET A 29 -7.67 -16.63 -22.47
CA MET A 29 -7.15 -17.46 -21.37
C MET A 29 -6.51 -18.77 -21.90
N ALA A 30 -5.78 -18.66 -23.01
CA ALA A 30 -5.18 -19.80 -23.71
C ALA A 30 -3.67 -19.63 -23.87
N PHE A 31 -2.97 -20.75 -23.98
CA PHE A 31 -1.53 -20.81 -24.22
C PHE A 31 -1.25 -21.33 -25.64
N ASP A 32 -0.62 -20.50 -26.46
CA ASP A 32 -0.29 -20.78 -27.86
C ASP A 32 1.21 -21.03 -28.05
N ASP A 33 1.57 -21.96 -28.94
CA ASP A 33 2.96 -22.23 -29.33
C ASP A 33 3.43 -21.22 -30.41
N VAL A 34 3.67 -19.99 -29.98
CA VAL A 34 4.15 -18.87 -30.83
C VAL A 34 5.32 -18.17 -30.14
N ALA A 35 6.14 -17.45 -30.90
CA ALA A 35 7.15 -16.55 -30.36
C ALA A 35 6.55 -15.14 -30.10
N VAL A 36 7.31 -14.29 -29.42
CA VAL A 36 7.03 -12.85 -29.28
C VAL A 36 8.17 -12.09 -29.96
N ALA A 37 7.84 -11.28 -30.97
CA ALA A 37 8.80 -10.40 -31.63
C ALA A 37 8.53 -8.95 -31.21
N VAL A 38 9.58 -8.26 -30.79
CA VAL A 38 9.54 -6.92 -30.19
C VAL A 38 10.37 -5.96 -31.03
N VAL A 39 9.86 -4.73 -31.18
CA VAL A 39 10.55 -3.62 -31.86
C VAL A 39 10.40 -2.37 -31.00
N ASP A 40 11.51 -1.69 -30.75
CA ASP A 40 11.63 -0.65 -29.74
C ASP A 40 11.01 -1.18 -28.42
N ASP A 41 9.96 -0.53 -27.91
CA ASP A 41 9.26 -0.83 -26.67
C ASP A 41 7.95 -1.59 -26.86
N ARG A 42 7.69 -2.15 -28.05
CA ARG A 42 6.37 -2.69 -28.43
C ARG A 42 6.43 -4.08 -29.06
N VAL A 43 5.45 -4.90 -28.73
CA VAL A 43 5.22 -6.17 -29.42
C VAL A 43 4.84 -5.89 -30.88
N ALA A 44 5.63 -6.41 -31.81
CA ALA A 44 5.39 -6.29 -33.24
C ALA A 44 4.52 -7.43 -33.79
N ALA A 45 4.75 -8.67 -33.32
CA ALA A 45 4.04 -9.86 -33.79
C ALA A 45 4.15 -11.03 -32.81
N LEU A 46 3.23 -11.98 -32.95
CA LEU A 46 3.28 -13.30 -32.31
C LEU A 46 3.42 -14.42 -33.38
N PRO A 47 4.59 -14.59 -34.01
CA PRO A 47 4.75 -15.52 -35.13
C PRO A 47 4.90 -16.98 -34.68
N GLU A 48 4.36 -17.91 -35.47
CA GLU A 48 4.67 -19.35 -35.35
C GLU A 48 6.14 -19.64 -35.71
N ASP A 49 6.68 -18.91 -36.70
CA ASP A 49 8.07 -19.00 -37.15
C ASP A 49 8.76 -17.63 -37.02
N PRO A 50 9.61 -17.43 -35.99
CA PRO A 50 10.32 -16.17 -35.79
C PRO A 50 11.61 -16.05 -36.62
N ASP A 51 12.08 -17.10 -37.31
CA ASP A 51 13.38 -17.08 -38.01
C ASP A 51 13.54 -15.90 -38.99
N PRO A 52 12.53 -15.48 -39.78
CA PRO A 52 12.63 -14.31 -40.66
C PRO A 52 12.81 -12.98 -39.91
N MET A 53 12.52 -12.93 -38.61
CA MET A 53 12.62 -11.75 -37.75
C MET A 53 13.91 -11.75 -36.93
N ILE A 54 14.76 -12.78 -37.03
CA ILE A 54 16.02 -12.85 -36.28
C ILE A 54 17.17 -12.40 -37.17
N GLY A 55 17.73 -11.24 -36.86
CA GLY A 55 18.92 -10.67 -37.49
C GLY A 55 20.18 -10.83 -36.63
N PRO A 56 21.35 -10.39 -37.13
CA PRO A 56 22.60 -10.43 -36.38
C PRO A 56 22.64 -9.59 -35.10
N GLU A 57 21.74 -8.60 -34.97
CA GLU A 57 21.64 -7.67 -33.85
C GLU A 57 20.39 -7.94 -32.98
N THR A 58 19.60 -8.96 -33.32
CA THR A 58 18.40 -9.32 -32.56
C THR A 58 18.80 -10.09 -31.30
N ASP A 59 18.37 -9.60 -30.14
CA ASP A 59 18.47 -10.35 -28.89
C ASP A 59 17.46 -11.50 -28.89
N VAL A 60 17.90 -12.69 -28.47
CA VAL A 60 17.06 -13.89 -28.49
C VAL A 60 16.98 -14.48 -27.08
N VAL A 61 15.77 -14.48 -26.52
CA VAL A 61 15.45 -15.13 -25.25
C VAL A 61 14.86 -16.51 -25.55
N GLU A 62 15.52 -17.54 -25.05
CA GLU A 62 15.07 -18.93 -25.18
C GLU A 62 14.11 -19.29 -24.03
N ALA A 63 12.86 -19.53 -24.39
CA ALA A 63 11.78 -19.92 -23.48
C ALA A 63 11.32 -21.37 -23.75
N THR A 64 12.20 -22.24 -24.29
CA THR A 64 11.83 -23.61 -24.64
C THR A 64 11.31 -24.37 -23.43
N GLY A 65 10.05 -24.82 -23.50
CA GLY A 65 9.38 -25.47 -22.36
C GLY A 65 9.26 -24.51 -21.18
N ARG A 66 8.84 -23.27 -21.44
CA ARG A 66 8.53 -22.22 -20.46
C ARG A 66 7.22 -21.55 -20.84
N ALA A 67 6.54 -20.94 -19.88
CA ALA A 67 5.39 -20.08 -20.14
C ALA A 67 5.87 -18.64 -20.36
N VAL A 68 5.30 -17.95 -21.34
CA VAL A 68 5.58 -16.54 -21.66
C VAL A 68 4.30 -15.76 -21.45
N VAL A 69 4.27 -14.88 -20.45
CA VAL A 69 3.07 -14.18 -20.00
C VAL A 69 3.28 -12.66 -20.05
N PRO A 70 2.22 -11.84 -20.14
CA PRO A 70 2.37 -10.40 -19.95
C PRO A 70 2.94 -10.08 -18.56
N GLY A 71 3.67 -8.98 -18.44
CA GLY A 71 4.15 -8.48 -17.14
C GLY A 71 3.02 -8.28 -16.14
N PHE A 72 3.27 -8.65 -14.88
CA PHE A 72 2.27 -8.54 -13.82
C PHE A 72 2.04 -7.09 -13.43
N ILE A 73 0.79 -6.80 -13.05
CA ILE A 73 0.31 -5.51 -12.61
C ILE A 73 -0.19 -5.67 -11.18
N ASP A 74 0.46 -4.99 -10.25
CA ASP A 74 -0.09 -4.82 -8.90
C ASP A 74 -1.22 -3.78 -8.94
N ALA A 75 -2.45 -4.22 -8.69
CA ALA A 75 -3.64 -3.40 -8.87
C ALA A 75 -3.85 -2.35 -7.77
N HIS A 76 -3.18 -2.49 -6.62
CA HIS A 76 -3.29 -1.58 -5.49
C HIS A 76 -2.17 -1.80 -4.46
N THR A 77 -1.39 -0.77 -4.16
CA THR A 77 -0.35 -0.80 -3.11
C THR A 77 -0.02 0.61 -2.61
N HIS A 78 0.95 0.71 -1.69
CA HIS A 78 1.44 1.95 -1.10
C HIS A 78 2.98 1.99 -1.16
N LEU A 79 3.51 2.68 -2.16
CA LEU A 79 4.97 2.77 -2.41
C LEU A 79 5.69 3.82 -1.55
N ASP A 80 4.95 4.65 -0.82
CA ASP A 80 5.46 5.75 0.01
C ASP A 80 5.47 5.39 1.52
N LEU A 81 5.57 4.08 1.82
CA LEU A 81 5.66 3.52 3.16
C LEU A 81 6.86 2.57 3.31
N HIS A 82 7.49 2.61 4.50
CA HIS A 82 8.57 1.74 4.97
C HIS A 82 9.92 1.87 4.24
N GLN A 83 9.95 1.73 2.92
CA GLN A 83 11.12 1.87 2.06
C GLN A 83 10.80 2.74 0.86
N THR A 84 11.81 3.34 0.24
CA THR A 84 11.63 4.05 -1.02
C THR A 84 11.55 3.05 -2.18
N PHE A 85 10.68 3.28 -3.17
CA PHE A 85 10.48 2.31 -4.25
C PHE A 85 11.69 2.20 -5.20
N GLU A 86 12.43 3.28 -5.41
CA GLU A 86 13.69 3.27 -6.17
C GLU A 86 14.75 2.35 -5.55
N SER A 87 14.68 2.11 -4.24
CA SER A 87 15.51 1.13 -3.56
C SER A 87 14.96 -0.31 -3.63
N ALA A 88 13.67 -0.49 -3.89
CA ALA A 88 12.94 -1.76 -3.74
C ALA A 88 12.41 -2.38 -5.04
N TYR A 89 12.31 -1.63 -6.14
CA TYR A 89 11.66 -2.08 -7.39
C TYR A 89 12.24 -3.39 -7.95
N HIS A 90 13.50 -3.68 -7.66
CA HIS A 90 14.18 -4.89 -8.11
C HIS A 90 13.60 -6.18 -7.48
N TYR A 91 12.91 -6.09 -6.34
CA TYR A 91 12.10 -7.17 -5.79
C TYR A 91 10.80 -7.36 -6.58
N ALA A 92 10.15 -6.26 -6.97
CA ALA A 92 8.97 -6.30 -7.84
C ALA A 92 9.31 -6.97 -9.19
N ILE A 93 10.45 -6.62 -9.79
CA ILE A 93 10.96 -7.28 -11.01
C ILE A 93 11.21 -8.77 -10.79
N ARG A 94 11.85 -9.17 -9.68
CA ARG A 94 12.05 -10.59 -9.36
C ARG A 94 10.72 -11.34 -9.31
N GLY A 95 9.67 -10.70 -8.81
CA GLY A 95 8.31 -11.23 -8.80
C GLY A 95 7.53 -11.01 -10.10
N GLY A 96 8.17 -10.67 -11.22
CA GLY A 96 7.50 -10.51 -12.52
C GLY A 96 6.62 -9.26 -12.65
N THR A 97 6.64 -8.36 -11.67
CA THR A 97 5.85 -7.13 -11.67
C THR A 97 6.52 -6.08 -12.54
N THR A 98 5.82 -5.63 -13.59
CA THR A 98 6.30 -4.58 -14.51
C THR A 98 5.49 -3.30 -14.40
N THR A 99 4.29 -3.35 -13.80
CA THR A 99 3.47 -2.19 -13.52
C THR A 99 2.92 -2.23 -12.10
N VAL A 100 2.86 -1.08 -11.46
CA VAL A 100 2.26 -0.91 -10.12
C VAL A 100 1.28 0.25 -10.16
N VAL A 101 0.08 0.05 -9.61
CA VAL A 101 -0.87 1.11 -9.29
C VAL A 101 -0.81 1.37 -7.78
N THR A 102 -0.27 2.53 -7.41
CA THR A 102 -0.07 2.91 -6.00
C THR A 102 -0.91 4.11 -5.63
N GLU A 103 -1.33 4.14 -4.37
CA GLU A 103 -1.79 5.37 -3.74
C GLU A 103 -0.64 6.04 -3.00
N ALA A 104 -0.53 7.37 -3.13
CA ALA A 104 0.48 8.17 -2.43
C ALA A 104 -0.06 8.68 -1.08
N ALA A 105 -0.60 7.79 -0.25
CA ALA A 105 -1.34 8.15 0.96
C ALA A 105 -0.48 8.91 1.98
N SER A 106 0.77 8.49 2.17
CA SER A 106 1.66 9.03 3.20
C SER A 106 2.24 10.38 2.80
N PHE A 107 2.80 10.44 1.58
CA PHE A 107 3.34 11.68 1.03
C PHE A 107 2.22 12.68 0.76
N GLY A 108 1.07 12.21 0.25
CA GLY A 108 -0.12 13.03 0.06
C GLY A 108 -0.60 13.66 1.37
N SER A 109 -0.67 12.89 2.45
CA SER A 109 -1.12 13.40 3.76
C SER A 109 -0.12 14.35 4.43
N ALA A 110 1.18 14.24 4.10
CA ALA A 110 2.21 15.12 4.65
C ALA A 110 2.45 16.39 3.83
N PHE A 111 2.37 16.30 2.50
CA PHE A 111 2.80 17.38 1.58
C PHE A 111 1.71 17.76 0.56
N GLY A 112 0.50 17.24 0.70
CA GLY A 112 -0.60 17.47 -0.23
C GLY A 112 -0.26 17.01 -1.65
N ALA A 113 -0.66 17.80 -2.64
CA ALA A 113 -0.43 17.47 -4.05
C ALA A 113 1.06 17.36 -4.42
N ASP A 114 1.95 18.09 -3.73
CA ASP A 114 3.40 18.00 -3.98
C ASP A 114 3.97 16.66 -3.53
N GLY A 115 3.41 16.04 -2.49
CA GLY A 115 3.80 14.70 -2.07
C GLY A 115 3.57 13.64 -3.16
N VAL A 116 2.44 13.72 -3.86
CA VAL A 116 2.15 12.84 -5.00
C VAL A 116 3.15 13.07 -6.14
N ARG A 117 3.50 14.34 -6.42
CA ARG A 117 4.51 14.69 -7.43
C ARG A 117 5.88 14.14 -7.08
N HIS A 118 6.31 14.25 -5.82
CA HIS A 118 7.57 13.70 -5.34
C HIS A 118 7.66 12.18 -5.56
N LEU A 119 6.58 11.44 -5.33
CA LEU A 119 6.54 10.00 -5.62
C LEU A 119 6.65 9.72 -7.13
N LEU A 120 5.89 10.45 -7.96
CA LEU A 120 5.93 10.29 -9.41
C LEU A 120 7.32 10.62 -9.98
N ASP A 121 7.95 11.70 -9.52
CA ASP A 121 9.30 12.11 -9.95
C ASP A 121 10.37 11.11 -9.49
N ALA A 122 10.22 10.52 -8.29
CA ALA A 122 11.13 9.49 -7.80
C ALA A 122 11.06 8.18 -8.60
N THR A 123 9.93 7.93 -9.27
CA THR A 123 9.65 6.67 -9.96
C THR A 123 9.67 6.76 -11.49
N ASP A 124 9.81 7.96 -12.06
CA ASP A 124 9.65 8.24 -13.50
C ASP A 124 10.58 7.43 -14.41
N ASP A 125 11.85 7.27 -14.01
CA ASP A 125 12.86 6.59 -14.82
C ASP A 125 13.01 5.09 -14.49
N LEU A 126 12.21 4.54 -13.57
CA LEU A 126 12.37 3.16 -13.12
C LEU A 126 11.98 2.16 -14.21
N PRO A 127 12.64 0.98 -14.26
CA PRO A 127 12.25 -0.11 -15.18
C PRO A 127 10.96 -0.83 -14.72
N VAL A 128 10.20 -0.26 -13.79
CA VAL A 128 8.86 -0.70 -13.43
C VAL A 128 7.97 0.51 -13.61
N THR A 129 6.91 0.38 -14.40
CA THR A 129 5.99 1.48 -14.61
C THR A 129 5.19 1.72 -13.33
N VAL A 130 5.28 2.94 -12.79
CA VAL A 130 4.43 3.37 -11.68
C VAL A 130 3.28 4.22 -12.20
N ARG A 131 2.09 3.93 -11.71
CA ARG A 131 0.87 4.73 -11.89
C ARG A 131 0.32 5.09 -10.52
N ALA A 132 -0.13 6.32 -10.37
CA ALA A 132 -0.65 6.80 -9.11
C ALA A 132 -2.17 6.94 -9.14
N THR A 133 -2.81 6.75 -8.00
CA THR A 133 -4.13 7.31 -7.73
C THR A 133 -3.97 8.53 -6.82
N VAL A 134 -4.82 9.55 -7.02
CA VAL A 134 -4.80 10.76 -6.18
C VAL A 134 -5.40 10.41 -4.82
N PRO A 135 -4.67 10.50 -3.70
CA PRO A 135 -5.23 10.15 -2.40
C PRO A 135 -6.32 11.15 -2.02
N PRO A 136 -7.53 10.70 -1.61
CA PRO A 136 -8.54 11.59 -1.08
C PRO A 136 -8.24 11.98 0.37
N GLY A 137 -7.41 11.21 1.09
CA GLY A 137 -7.02 11.43 2.49
C GLY A 137 -6.69 12.88 2.87
N PRO A 138 -5.94 13.66 2.06
CA PRO A 138 -5.66 15.06 2.34
C PRO A 138 -6.89 16.00 2.40
N LEU A 139 -8.03 15.61 1.82
CA LEU A 139 -9.32 16.33 1.86
C LEU A 139 -10.28 15.75 2.88
N VAL A 140 -10.15 14.45 3.16
CA VAL A 140 -11.10 13.69 3.96
C VAL A 140 -10.84 14.00 5.41
N ASP A 141 -11.66 14.88 5.97
CA ASP A 141 -11.63 15.06 7.41
C ASP A 141 -12.99 15.38 8.05
N THR A 142 -13.23 14.74 9.18
CA THR A 142 -14.29 15.08 10.14
C THR A 142 -13.72 15.48 11.51
N PHE A 143 -12.39 15.47 11.68
CA PHE A 143 -11.69 15.51 12.97
C PHE A 143 -10.44 16.42 13.02
N THR A 144 -9.78 16.72 11.90
CA THR A 144 -8.68 17.69 11.75
C THR A 144 -8.89 18.58 10.50
N ASP A 145 -7.95 19.48 10.20
CA ASP A 145 -8.05 20.36 9.02
C ASP A 145 -7.43 19.68 7.78
N ALA A 146 -8.06 19.86 6.62
CA ALA A 146 -7.55 19.38 5.34
C ALA A 146 -6.13 19.91 5.06
N THR A 147 -5.28 19.07 4.48
CA THR A 147 -3.86 19.36 4.22
C THR A 147 -3.58 19.77 2.78
N ALA A 148 -4.58 19.65 1.90
CA ALA A 148 -4.54 20.10 0.51
C ALA A 148 -5.87 20.76 0.11
N SER A 149 -5.86 21.56 -0.95
CA SER A 149 -7.09 22.03 -1.58
C SER A 149 -7.57 21.03 -2.65
N VAL A 150 -8.89 20.96 -2.87
CA VAL A 150 -9.46 20.13 -3.94
C VAL A 150 -8.92 20.52 -5.32
N ASP A 151 -8.69 21.81 -5.57
CA ASP A 151 -8.15 22.30 -6.85
C ASP A 151 -6.72 21.77 -7.10
N ASP A 152 -5.87 21.74 -6.07
CA ASP A 152 -4.49 21.27 -6.18
C ASP A 152 -4.42 19.76 -6.44
N LEU A 153 -5.29 18.98 -5.80
CA LEU A 153 -5.39 17.53 -6.03
C LEU A 153 -6.03 17.20 -7.37
N ALA A 154 -7.10 17.91 -7.76
CA ALA A 154 -7.75 17.71 -9.04
C ALA A 154 -6.82 18.04 -10.23
N ALA A 155 -5.86 18.95 -10.05
CA ALA A 155 -4.84 19.24 -11.05
C ALA A 155 -3.89 18.05 -11.32
N LEU A 156 -3.73 17.12 -10.37
CA LEU A 156 -2.94 15.91 -10.57
C LEU A 156 -3.60 14.96 -11.58
N LEU A 157 -4.93 15.00 -11.71
CA LEU A 157 -5.69 14.16 -12.65
C LEU A 157 -5.38 14.49 -14.12
N ASP A 158 -4.65 15.57 -14.41
CA ASP A 158 -4.19 15.94 -15.75
C ASP A 158 -2.82 15.33 -16.11
N ASP A 159 -2.14 14.64 -15.19
CA ASP A 159 -0.91 13.89 -15.44
C ASP A 159 -1.25 12.47 -15.95
N ASP A 160 -0.70 12.08 -17.11
CA ASP A 160 -0.97 10.77 -17.73
C ASP A 160 -0.50 9.57 -16.86
N ARG A 161 0.32 9.81 -15.84
CA ARG A 161 0.74 8.79 -14.85
C ARG A 161 -0.30 8.57 -13.75
N VAL A 162 -1.29 9.45 -13.63
CA VAL A 162 -2.40 9.35 -12.67
C VAL A 162 -3.59 8.63 -13.32
N VAL A 163 -4.02 7.54 -12.72
CA VAL A 163 -5.00 6.59 -13.30
C VAL A 163 -6.28 6.47 -12.49
N GLY A 164 -6.49 7.32 -11.49
CA GLY A 164 -7.67 7.26 -10.64
C GLY A 164 -7.60 8.17 -9.42
N VAL A 165 -8.66 8.13 -8.63
CA VAL A 165 -8.68 8.61 -7.24
C VAL A 165 -8.52 7.41 -6.31
N GLY A 166 -7.70 7.59 -5.28
CA GLY A 166 -7.33 6.58 -4.30
C GLY A 166 -8.46 6.21 -3.35
N GLU A 167 -8.15 5.33 -2.40
CA GLU A 167 -9.14 4.68 -1.55
C GLU A 167 -9.88 5.70 -0.66
N ILE A 168 -11.21 5.70 -0.74
CA ILE A 168 -12.04 6.45 0.20
C ILE A 168 -12.76 5.48 1.16
N GLY A 169 -12.61 5.71 2.46
CA GLY A 169 -13.35 4.97 3.49
C GLY A 169 -14.86 5.11 3.30
N TRP A 170 -15.60 3.99 3.34
CA TRP A 170 -17.04 4.00 3.06
C TRP A 170 -17.83 4.96 3.96
N ILE A 171 -17.42 5.12 5.23
CA ILE A 171 -18.05 6.05 6.18
C ILE A 171 -17.96 7.48 5.64
N HIS A 172 -16.83 7.87 5.07
CA HIS A 172 -16.62 9.20 4.51
C HIS A 172 -17.36 9.36 3.18
N ALA A 173 -17.36 8.32 2.35
CA ALA A 173 -18.02 8.33 1.04
C ALA A 173 -19.55 8.38 1.10
N VAL A 174 -20.20 7.71 2.07
CA VAL A 174 -21.68 7.67 2.17
C VAL A 174 -22.27 8.72 3.11
N GLY A 175 -21.43 9.53 3.73
CA GLY A 175 -21.87 10.51 4.72
C GLY A 175 -22.71 11.65 4.17
N GLU A 176 -23.68 12.11 4.96
CA GLU A 176 -24.36 13.38 4.67
C GLU A 176 -23.72 14.54 5.46
N GLY A 177 -23.39 15.63 4.75
CA GLY A 177 -23.19 16.98 5.31
C GLY A 177 -21.78 17.32 5.82
N GLY A 178 -21.11 18.25 5.15
CA GLY A 178 -19.84 18.86 5.54
C GLY A 178 -19.13 19.47 4.34
N ASP A 179 -18.26 20.47 4.55
CA ASP A 179 -17.46 21.07 3.47
C ASP A 179 -16.41 20.07 2.94
N THR A 180 -15.85 19.20 3.79
CA THR A 180 -14.88 18.15 3.40
C THR A 180 -15.49 17.06 2.53
N ILE A 181 -16.76 16.71 2.75
CA ILE A 181 -17.50 15.79 1.87
C ILE A 181 -17.71 16.44 0.49
N ALA A 182 -17.96 17.75 0.44
CA ALA A 182 -18.14 18.46 -0.83
C ALA A 182 -16.84 18.52 -1.66
N ASP A 183 -15.69 18.70 -1.01
CA ASP A 183 -14.38 18.69 -1.69
C ASP A 183 -14.06 17.29 -2.25
N VAL A 184 -14.35 16.22 -1.51
CA VAL A 184 -14.20 14.83 -2.00
C VAL A 184 -15.16 14.54 -3.16
N GLU A 185 -16.43 14.93 -3.04
CA GLU A 185 -17.42 14.83 -4.12
C GLU A 185 -16.97 15.59 -5.38
N GLU A 186 -16.38 16.78 -5.22
CA GLU A 186 -15.83 17.55 -6.33
C GLU A 186 -14.63 16.83 -6.97
N LEU A 187 -13.68 16.32 -6.19
CA LEU A 187 -12.55 15.52 -6.72
C LEU A 187 -13.05 14.33 -7.53
N HIS A 188 -14.01 13.57 -6.98
CA HIS A 188 -14.65 12.44 -7.66
C HIS A 188 -15.35 12.88 -8.96
N ALA A 189 -16.05 14.02 -8.96
CA ALA A 189 -16.66 14.55 -10.16
C ALA A 189 -15.62 14.89 -11.24
N ARG A 190 -14.50 15.51 -10.87
CA ARG A 190 -13.39 15.83 -11.80
C ARG A 190 -12.72 14.57 -12.37
N ALA A 191 -12.63 13.49 -11.58
CA ALA A 191 -12.13 12.20 -12.04
C ALA A 191 -13.09 11.55 -13.05
N ARG A 192 -14.40 11.54 -12.75
CA ARG A 192 -15.42 11.01 -13.66
C ARG A 192 -15.50 11.78 -14.98
N GLU A 193 -15.22 13.09 -15.00
CA GLU A 193 -15.11 13.88 -16.25
C GLU A 193 -13.96 13.44 -17.16
N ARG A 194 -12.97 12.73 -16.61
CA ARG A 194 -11.78 12.19 -17.30
C ARG A 194 -11.84 10.68 -17.51
N ASP A 195 -12.99 10.06 -17.23
CA ASP A 195 -13.18 8.60 -17.26
C ASP A 195 -12.20 7.84 -16.34
N LEU A 196 -11.77 8.47 -15.24
CA LEU A 196 -10.87 7.86 -14.25
C LEU A 196 -11.66 7.17 -13.12
N PRO A 197 -11.29 5.94 -12.72
CA PRO A 197 -11.94 5.21 -11.64
C PRO A 197 -11.68 5.84 -10.27
N ILE A 198 -12.60 5.59 -9.34
CA ILE A 198 -12.51 5.95 -7.92
C ILE A 198 -12.36 4.65 -7.12
N ALA A 199 -11.27 4.51 -6.36
CA ALA A 199 -11.04 3.39 -5.48
C ALA A 199 -11.75 3.56 -4.13
N GLY A 200 -12.09 2.44 -3.49
CA GLY A 200 -12.79 2.41 -2.22
C GLY A 200 -12.07 1.60 -1.15
N HIS A 201 -12.34 1.97 0.11
CA HIS A 201 -12.00 1.21 1.31
C HIS A 201 -13.30 0.81 2.05
N GLY A 202 -13.85 -0.34 1.69
CA GLY A 202 -15.15 -0.85 2.11
C GLY A 202 -15.14 -1.71 3.37
N ALA A 203 -14.18 -1.54 4.28
CA ALA A 203 -14.02 -2.37 5.48
C ALA A 203 -15.29 -2.40 6.35
N GLY A 204 -15.91 -3.58 6.47
CA GLY A 204 -17.17 -3.77 7.21
C GLY A 204 -18.43 -3.20 6.53
N CYS A 205 -18.31 -2.67 5.30
CA CYS A 205 -19.42 -2.15 4.50
C CYS A 205 -20.25 -3.31 3.90
N ARG A 206 -21.57 -3.27 4.06
CA ARG A 206 -22.50 -4.34 3.62
C ARG A 206 -23.92 -3.85 3.36
N GLU A 207 -24.70 -4.64 2.63
CA GLU A 207 -26.12 -4.42 2.41
C GLU A 207 -26.42 -2.99 1.88
N ALA A 208 -27.32 -2.25 2.54
CA ALA A 208 -27.71 -0.91 2.12
C ALA A 208 -26.54 0.10 2.14
N SER A 209 -25.57 -0.07 3.05
CA SER A 209 -24.37 0.78 3.08
C SER A 209 -23.46 0.51 1.89
N LEU A 210 -23.31 -0.76 1.49
CA LEU A 210 -22.54 -1.12 0.31
C LEU A 210 -23.23 -0.64 -0.98
N GLN A 211 -24.56 -0.70 -1.07
CA GLN A 211 -25.30 -0.15 -2.20
C GLN A 211 -25.11 1.36 -2.35
N ALA A 212 -25.07 2.10 -1.23
CA ALA A 212 -24.76 3.52 -1.25
C ALA A 212 -23.30 3.76 -1.65
N PHE A 213 -22.37 2.99 -1.09
CA PHE A 213 -20.94 3.11 -1.37
C PHE A 213 -20.60 2.80 -2.83
N ALA A 214 -21.20 1.75 -3.40
CA ALA A 214 -21.08 1.37 -4.80
C ALA A 214 -21.62 2.42 -5.79
N SER A 215 -22.37 3.42 -5.32
CA SER A 215 -22.75 4.57 -6.15
C SER A 215 -21.65 5.64 -6.23
N VAL A 216 -20.60 5.53 -5.42
CA VAL A 216 -19.48 6.47 -5.31
C VAL A 216 -18.20 5.87 -5.90
N VAL A 217 -17.89 4.62 -5.56
CA VAL A 217 -16.63 3.96 -5.93
C VAL A 217 -16.81 2.93 -7.05
N ASP A 218 -15.72 2.65 -7.76
CA ASP A 218 -15.68 1.73 -8.89
C ASP A 218 -14.89 0.43 -8.56
N ASN A 219 -14.08 0.43 -7.49
CA ASN A 219 -13.42 -0.79 -6.97
C ASN A 219 -13.32 -0.78 -5.43
N ASP A 220 -13.09 -1.96 -4.85
CA ASP A 220 -12.83 -2.15 -3.43
C ASP A 220 -11.94 -3.38 -3.19
N HIS A 221 -11.12 -3.32 -2.16
CA HIS A 221 -10.17 -4.38 -1.80
C HIS A 221 -10.37 -4.90 -0.35
N GLU A 222 -11.47 -4.49 0.30
CA GLU A 222 -11.71 -4.73 1.72
C GLU A 222 -12.62 -5.95 2.05
N ALA A 223 -12.95 -6.78 1.05
CA ALA A 223 -13.76 -7.98 1.27
C ALA A 223 -12.96 -9.13 1.87
N ILE A 224 -13.42 -9.66 3.01
CA ILE A 224 -12.80 -10.80 3.72
C ILE A 224 -13.56 -12.13 3.55
N SER A 225 -14.55 -12.17 2.67
CA SER A 225 -15.35 -13.39 2.42
C SER A 225 -15.81 -13.45 0.97
N ALA A 226 -15.99 -14.67 0.46
CA ALA A 226 -16.50 -14.89 -0.89
C ALA A 226 -17.89 -14.26 -1.12
N GLU A 227 -18.74 -14.26 -0.09
CA GLU A 227 -20.03 -13.55 -0.12
C GLU A 227 -19.83 -12.03 -0.26
N GLY A 228 -18.91 -11.45 0.49
CA GLY A 228 -18.61 -10.01 0.41
C GLY A 228 -18.02 -9.60 -0.94
N ILE A 229 -17.19 -10.44 -1.56
CA ILE A 229 -16.66 -10.23 -2.92
C ILE A 229 -17.80 -10.29 -3.94
N ARG A 230 -18.67 -11.30 -3.86
CA ARG A 230 -19.85 -11.40 -4.74
C ARG A 230 -20.76 -10.20 -4.60
N GLU A 231 -21.03 -9.75 -3.37
CA GLU A 231 -21.89 -8.59 -3.11
C GLU A 231 -21.35 -7.33 -3.81
N ARG A 232 -20.02 -7.11 -3.80
CA ARG A 232 -19.38 -5.98 -4.50
C ARG A 232 -19.56 -6.08 -6.01
N VAL A 233 -19.21 -7.23 -6.60
CA VAL A 233 -19.34 -7.45 -8.04
C VAL A 233 -20.79 -7.32 -8.51
N GLU A 234 -21.75 -7.86 -7.75
CA GLU A 234 -23.19 -7.75 -8.06
C GLU A 234 -23.72 -6.30 -8.00
N ASN A 235 -23.06 -5.42 -7.23
CA ASN A 235 -23.34 -3.99 -7.18
C ASN A 235 -22.49 -3.16 -8.16
N GLY A 236 -21.67 -3.81 -9.00
CA GLY A 236 -20.85 -3.14 -10.02
C GLY A 236 -19.52 -2.60 -9.51
N VAL A 237 -19.06 -3.04 -8.34
CA VAL A 237 -17.75 -2.70 -7.78
C VAL A 237 -16.75 -3.79 -8.16
N HIS A 238 -15.68 -3.42 -8.85
CA HIS A 238 -14.58 -4.32 -9.18
C HIS A 238 -13.86 -4.76 -7.90
N ALA A 239 -13.68 -6.06 -7.69
CA ALA A 239 -13.08 -6.56 -6.47
C ALA A 239 -11.59 -6.83 -6.65
N ILE A 240 -10.79 -6.38 -5.70
CA ILE A 240 -9.34 -6.60 -5.68
C ILE A 240 -9.02 -7.46 -4.46
N GLY A 241 -8.48 -8.66 -4.68
CA GLY A 241 -8.01 -9.50 -3.58
C GLY A 241 -6.54 -9.25 -3.31
N ARG A 242 -6.17 -9.25 -2.03
CA ARG A 242 -4.83 -8.92 -1.58
C ARG A 242 -4.15 -10.07 -0.86
N TYR A 243 -2.85 -10.18 -1.09
CA TYR A 243 -1.95 -10.98 -0.27
C TYR A 243 -0.76 -10.12 0.12
N GLY A 244 -0.90 -9.45 1.26
CA GLY A 244 0.05 -8.46 1.73
C GLY A 244 0.63 -8.79 3.09
N SER A 245 1.43 -7.86 3.59
CA SER A 245 1.82 -7.88 4.99
C SER A 245 0.68 -7.51 5.90
N VAL A 246 -0.35 -6.77 5.47
CA VAL A 246 -1.45 -6.35 6.37
C VAL A 246 -2.49 -7.45 6.55
N ARG A 247 -2.97 -8.04 5.44
CA ARG A 247 -4.01 -9.07 5.42
C ARG A 247 -3.80 -10.03 4.25
N ASP A 248 -4.32 -11.24 4.40
CA ASP A 248 -4.43 -12.28 3.38
C ASP A 248 -5.93 -12.54 3.12
N ASP A 249 -6.40 -12.17 1.93
CA ASP A 249 -7.78 -12.35 1.47
C ASP A 249 -7.89 -13.41 0.35
N VAL A 250 -6.83 -14.20 0.13
CA VAL A 250 -6.73 -15.11 -1.02
C VAL A 250 -7.80 -16.20 -0.97
N GLU A 251 -8.06 -16.79 0.20
CA GLU A 251 -9.08 -17.84 0.35
C GLU A 251 -10.47 -17.31 -0.07
N ALA A 252 -10.82 -16.09 0.36
CA ALA A 252 -12.09 -15.46 0.01
C ALA A 252 -12.20 -15.21 -1.50
N LEU A 253 -11.14 -14.69 -2.13
CA LEU A 253 -11.10 -14.45 -3.57
C LEU A 253 -11.16 -15.75 -4.37
N ALA A 254 -10.42 -16.78 -3.94
CA ALA A 254 -10.38 -18.06 -4.61
C ALA A 254 -11.73 -18.79 -4.56
N GLU A 255 -12.40 -18.80 -3.40
CA GLU A 255 -13.76 -19.33 -3.28
C GLU A 255 -14.74 -18.54 -4.17
N ALA A 256 -14.66 -17.21 -4.17
CA ALA A 256 -15.46 -16.36 -5.06
C ALA A 256 -15.29 -16.72 -6.55
N ALA A 257 -14.05 -16.85 -7.01
CA ALA A 257 -13.69 -17.16 -8.38
C ALA A 257 -14.12 -18.59 -8.79
N THR A 258 -13.81 -19.60 -7.98
CA THR A 258 -14.09 -21.01 -8.27
C THR A 258 -15.59 -21.35 -8.28
N ASP A 259 -16.41 -20.56 -7.60
CA ASP A 259 -17.88 -20.63 -7.64
C ASP A 259 -18.50 -19.82 -8.82
N GLY A 260 -17.67 -19.31 -9.74
CA GLY A 260 -18.10 -18.83 -11.04
C GLY A 260 -18.17 -17.31 -11.20
N LEU A 261 -17.57 -16.52 -10.30
CA LEU A 261 -17.32 -15.11 -10.61
C LEU A 261 -16.29 -15.00 -11.73
N SER A 262 -16.52 -14.04 -12.63
CA SER A 262 -15.66 -13.83 -13.78
C SER A 262 -14.29 -13.25 -13.35
N PRO A 263 -13.16 -13.77 -13.84
CA PRO A 263 -11.84 -13.17 -13.61
C PRO A 263 -11.68 -11.78 -14.25
N ALA A 264 -12.67 -11.31 -15.02
CA ALA A 264 -12.70 -9.94 -15.52
C ALA A 264 -13.19 -8.91 -14.47
N GLU A 265 -13.78 -9.37 -13.36
CA GLU A 265 -14.27 -8.53 -12.26
C GLU A 265 -13.35 -8.61 -11.01
N LEU A 266 -12.22 -9.30 -11.16
CA LEU A 266 -11.29 -9.63 -10.09
C LEU A 266 -9.87 -9.21 -10.47
N SER A 267 -9.19 -8.47 -9.59
CA SER A 267 -7.75 -8.21 -9.70
C SER A 267 -7.01 -8.66 -8.46
N LEU A 268 -5.69 -8.80 -8.61
CA LEU A 268 -4.79 -9.17 -7.52
C LEU A 268 -3.94 -7.97 -7.15
N SER A 269 -3.64 -7.84 -5.85
CA SER A 269 -2.76 -6.81 -5.35
C SER A 269 -1.94 -7.28 -4.15
N THR A 270 -0.90 -6.52 -3.83
CA THR A 270 -0.15 -6.73 -2.59
C THR A 270 -0.65 -5.84 -1.45
N ASP A 271 -1.28 -4.71 -1.76
CA ASP A 271 -1.69 -3.70 -0.79
C ASP A 271 -0.47 -3.26 0.06
N GLY A 272 -0.49 -3.37 1.39
CA GLY A 272 0.66 -3.04 2.22
C GLY A 272 1.70 -4.16 2.29
N MET A 273 2.91 -3.91 1.77
CA MET A 273 4.05 -4.84 1.83
C MET A 273 5.18 -4.32 2.72
N TRP A 274 5.44 -5.05 3.80
CA TRP A 274 6.56 -4.80 4.69
C TRP A 274 7.85 -5.37 4.11
N PRO A 275 9.01 -4.74 4.38
CA PRO A 275 10.27 -5.12 3.77
C PRO A 275 10.65 -6.59 4.00
N ARG A 276 10.33 -7.15 5.17
CA ARG A 276 10.59 -8.57 5.49
C ARG A 276 9.86 -9.52 4.55
N LYS A 277 8.56 -9.31 4.31
CA LYS A 277 7.75 -10.17 3.42
C LYS A 277 8.21 -10.04 1.96
N LEU A 278 8.55 -8.83 1.53
CA LEU A 278 9.12 -8.58 0.19
C LEU A 278 10.43 -9.34 -0.04
N VAL A 279 11.28 -9.42 0.99
CA VAL A 279 12.57 -10.13 0.92
C VAL A 279 12.40 -11.65 0.96
N ASP A 280 11.53 -12.15 1.83
CA ASP A 280 11.43 -13.57 2.13
C ASP A 280 10.49 -14.33 1.17
N GLU A 281 9.42 -13.69 0.71
CA GLU A 281 8.38 -14.32 -0.09
C GLU A 281 8.41 -13.85 -1.55
N GLY A 282 8.29 -12.55 -1.81
CA GLY A 282 8.22 -12.00 -3.17
C GLY A 282 7.21 -10.86 -3.31
N HIS A 283 6.65 -10.71 -4.51
CA HIS A 283 5.71 -9.64 -4.86
C HIS A 283 4.42 -10.25 -5.47
N VAL A 284 3.97 -9.79 -6.65
CA VAL A 284 2.73 -10.28 -7.29
C VAL A 284 2.82 -11.75 -7.70
N ASP A 285 4.02 -12.28 -8.00
CA ASP A 285 4.24 -13.71 -8.24
C ASP A 285 3.69 -14.59 -7.12
N VAL A 286 3.94 -14.22 -5.86
CA VAL A 286 3.43 -14.95 -4.69
C VAL A 286 1.92 -14.83 -4.59
N VAL A 287 1.34 -13.66 -4.92
CA VAL A 287 -0.12 -13.48 -4.92
C VAL A 287 -0.76 -14.42 -5.95
N VAL A 288 -0.18 -14.51 -7.16
CA VAL A 288 -0.65 -15.42 -8.21
C VAL A 288 -0.51 -16.88 -7.76
N GLU A 289 0.63 -17.24 -7.17
CA GLU A 289 0.89 -18.60 -6.66
C GLU A 289 -0.13 -19.00 -5.59
N ARG A 290 -0.34 -18.16 -4.57
CA ARG A 290 -1.31 -18.40 -3.50
C ARG A 290 -2.73 -18.57 -4.04
N VAL A 291 -3.16 -17.74 -5.00
CA VAL A 291 -4.48 -17.87 -5.63
C VAL A 291 -4.64 -19.20 -6.38
N VAL A 292 -3.58 -19.68 -7.03
CA VAL A 292 -3.56 -20.99 -7.69
C VAL A 292 -3.58 -22.14 -6.68
N GLU A 293 -2.85 -22.03 -5.58
CA GLU A 293 -2.85 -23.02 -4.48
C GLU A 293 -4.24 -23.21 -3.86
N GLU A 294 -5.02 -22.13 -3.75
CA GLU A 294 -6.41 -22.17 -3.27
C GLU A 294 -7.42 -22.66 -4.34
N GLY A 295 -6.95 -23.04 -5.54
CA GLY A 295 -7.72 -23.79 -6.53
C GLY A 295 -8.22 -22.99 -7.73
N VAL A 296 -7.86 -21.71 -7.86
CA VAL A 296 -8.12 -20.93 -9.09
C VAL A 296 -7.19 -21.44 -10.20
N SER A 297 -7.68 -21.53 -11.43
CA SER A 297 -6.83 -21.99 -12.52
C SER A 297 -5.74 -20.95 -12.85
N LEU A 298 -4.54 -21.40 -13.21
CA LEU A 298 -3.45 -20.49 -13.59
C LEU A 298 -3.84 -19.47 -14.68
N PRO A 299 -4.56 -19.84 -15.77
CA PRO A 299 -5.05 -18.86 -16.74
C PRO A 299 -5.92 -17.75 -16.15
N GLU A 300 -6.76 -18.07 -15.15
CA GLU A 300 -7.60 -17.09 -14.48
C GLU A 300 -6.75 -16.18 -13.58
N ALA A 301 -5.87 -16.74 -12.76
CA ALA A 301 -4.97 -15.98 -11.89
C ALA A 301 -4.05 -15.04 -12.69
N LEU A 302 -3.44 -15.53 -13.78
CA LEU A 302 -2.62 -14.70 -14.67
C LEU A 302 -3.43 -13.57 -15.30
N ARG A 303 -4.68 -13.81 -15.69
CA ARG A 303 -5.55 -12.75 -16.22
C ARG A 303 -5.85 -11.69 -15.15
N MET A 304 -6.15 -12.11 -13.91
CA MET A 304 -6.39 -11.22 -12.77
C MET A 304 -5.17 -10.37 -12.40
N ALA A 305 -3.95 -10.85 -12.69
CA ALA A 305 -2.70 -10.12 -12.47
C ALA A 305 -2.16 -9.37 -13.71
N THR A 306 -2.85 -9.40 -14.86
CA THR A 306 -2.36 -8.77 -16.10
C THR A 306 -3.44 -7.91 -16.77
N LEU A 307 -4.28 -8.53 -17.59
CA LEU A 307 -5.24 -7.83 -18.43
C LEU A 307 -6.39 -7.21 -17.65
N THR A 308 -6.82 -7.83 -16.56
CA THR A 308 -7.94 -7.30 -15.78
C THR A 308 -7.61 -5.96 -15.12
N PRO A 309 -6.53 -5.82 -14.32
CA PRO A 309 -6.17 -4.52 -13.76
C PRO A 309 -5.79 -3.50 -14.83
N ALA A 310 -5.15 -3.93 -15.93
CA ALA A 310 -4.89 -3.03 -17.07
C ALA A 310 -6.18 -2.39 -17.60
N ARG A 311 -7.23 -3.19 -17.80
CA ARG A 311 -8.52 -2.70 -18.30
C ARG A 311 -9.27 -1.84 -17.28
N HIS A 312 -9.20 -2.21 -16.01
CA HIS A 312 -9.86 -1.48 -14.93
C HIS A 312 -9.35 -0.02 -14.84
N TYR A 313 -8.03 0.17 -14.98
CA TYR A 313 -7.39 1.49 -14.93
C TYR A 313 -7.16 2.14 -16.31
N GLY A 314 -7.74 1.61 -17.39
CA GLY A 314 -7.60 2.19 -18.73
C GLY A 314 -6.18 2.13 -19.33
N LEU A 315 -5.34 1.22 -18.84
CA LEU A 315 -3.98 0.97 -19.33
C LEU A 315 -4.02 0.10 -20.59
N ASP A 316 -4.59 0.64 -21.66
CA ASP A 316 -4.85 -0.06 -22.93
C ASP A 316 -3.61 -0.59 -23.65
N ASP A 317 -2.42 -0.12 -23.26
CA ASP A 317 -1.15 -0.47 -23.88
C ASP A 317 -0.44 -1.67 -23.24
N ARG A 318 -0.97 -2.27 -22.16
CA ARG A 318 -0.31 -3.35 -21.41
C ARG A 318 -1.29 -4.40 -20.88
N GLY A 319 -0.77 -5.34 -20.09
CA GLY A 319 -1.53 -6.50 -19.59
C GLY A 319 -1.85 -7.53 -20.68
N SER A 320 -1.27 -7.41 -21.89
CA SER A 320 -1.40 -8.36 -22.99
C SER A 320 -0.20 -8.28 -23.92
N LEU A 321 0.17 -9.43 -24.51
CA LEU A 321 1.22 -9.55 -25.52
C LEU A 321 0.68 -9.39 -26.96
N ALA A 322 -0.48 -8.77 -27.14
CA ALA A 322 -1.02 -8.47 -28.45
C ALA A 322 -0.14 -7.45 -29.21
N PRO A 323 -0.03 -7.55 -30.56
CA PRO A 323 0.73 -6.58 -31.34
C PRO A 323 0.26 -5.15 -31.12
N GLY A 324 1.21 -4.27 -30.80
CA GLY A 324 0.96 -2.86 -30.50
C GLY A 324 1.06 -2.49 -29.02
N ASN A 325 1.01 -3.46 -28.12
CA ASN A 325 1.20 -3.27 -26.68
C ASN A 325 2.68 -3.13 -26.30
N VAL A 326 2.92 -2.52 -25.14
CA VAL A 326 4.21 -2.48 -24.44
C VAL A 326 4.75 -3.90 -24.30
N ALA A 327 6.03 -4.08 -24.60
CA ALA A 327 6.70 -5.36 -24.48
C ALA A 327 7.13 -5.64 -23.03
N ASP A 328 6.13 -5.70 -22.14
CA ASP A 328 6.27 -6.17 -20.76
C ASP A 328 6.02 -7.69 -20.74
N ILE A 329 7.08 -8.47 -20.57
CA ILE A 329 7.07 -9.93 -20.74
C ILE A 329 7.69 -10.59 -19.51
N VAL A 330 7.01 -11.61 -19.00
CA VAL A 330 7.54 -12.48 -17.94
C VAL A 330 7.66 -13.89 -18.50
N VAL A 331 8.80 -14.53 -18.25
CA VAL A 331 9.03 -15.94 -18.56
C VAL A 331 9.02 -16.73 -17.27
N LEU A 332 8.02 -17.59 -17.12
CA LEU A 332 7.88 -18.51 -15.99
C LEU A 332 8.51 -19.87 -16.34
N GLU A 333 9.26 -20.46 -15.41
CA GLU A 333 9.74 -21.84 -15.58
C GLU A 333 8.53 -22.79 -15.72
N ASP A 334 8.58 -23.72 -16.69
CA ASP A 334 7.51 -24.73 -16.89
C ASP A 334 7.87 -25.97 -16.08
N LEU A 335 7.18 -26.20 -14.96
CA LEU A 335 7.17 -27.50 -14.29
C LEU A 335 5.85 -28.20 -14.60
N ARG A 336 5.67 -28.63 -15.87
CA ARG A 336 4.67 -29.65 -16.19
C ARG A 336 4.98 -30.90 -15.40
N THR A 337 4.19 -31.22 -14.39
CA THR A 337 4.14 -32.59 -13.89
C THR A 337 3.40 -33.48 -14.89
N ASP A 338 3.59 -34.79 -14.80
CA ASP A 338 2.94 -35.78 -15.67
C ASP A 338 1.39 -35.70 -15.65
N ASP A 339 0.81 -34.96 -14.69
CA ASP A 339 -0.62 -34.70 -14.54
C ASP A 339 -1.10 -33.37 -15.15
N GLY A 340 -0.19 -32.51 -15.64
CA GLY A 340 -0.53 -31.29 -16.38
C GLY A 340 -0.79 -30.04 -15.53
N ASP A 341 -0.53 -30.12 -14.23
CA ASP A 341 -0.65 -28.99 -13.31
C ASP A 341 0.67 -28.20 -13.21
N PHE A 342 0.54 -26.87 -13.08
CA PHE A 342 1.65 -25.97 -12.74
C PHE A 342 1.83 -26.00 -11.23
N GLU A 343 2.99 -26.42 -10.74
CA GLU A 343 3.24 -26.52 -9.29
C GLU A 343 3.66 -25.20 -8.65
N THR A 344 4.36 -24.30 -9.37
CA THR A 344 4.91 -23.06 -8.80
C THR A 344 4.96 -21.92 -9.83
N VAL A 345 4.87 -20.67 -9.36
CA VAL A 345 5.09 -19.47 -10.20
C VAL A 345 6.54 -19.02 -10.04
N ASP A 346 7.44 -19.59 -10.84
CA ASP A 346 8.88 -19.27 -10.79
C ASP A 346 9.28 -18.34 -11.95
N VAL A 347 9.54 -17.07 -11.63
CA VAL A 347 9.94 -16.03 -12.59
C VAL A 347 11.42 -16.14 -12.92
N SER A 348 11.71 -16.50 -14.18
CA SER A 348 13.09 -16.67 -14.66
C SER A 348 13.63 -15.47 -15.43
N THR A 349 12.78 -14.80 -16.22
CA THR A 349 13.18 -13.68 -17.09
C THR A 349 12.09 -12.63 -17.10
N VAL A 350 12.46 -11.36 -17.07
CA VAL A 350 11.54 -10.22 -17.16
C VAL A 350 12.07 -9.22 -18.19
N VAL A 351 11.17 -8.78 -19.06
CA VAL A 351 11.35 -7.74 -20.05
C VAL A 351 10.41 -6.61 -19.71
N THR A 352 10.90 -5.37 -19.67
CA THR A 352 10.13 -4.15 -19.43
C THR A 352 10.42 -3.18 -20.55
N ASP A 353 9.39 -2.60 -21.18
CA ASP A 353 9.55 -1.70 -22.32
C ASP A 353 10.49 -2.27 -23.42
N GLY A 354 10.46 -3.59 -23.63
CA GLY A 354 11.28 -4.29 -24.62
C GLY A 354 12.72 -4.59 -24.20
N GLU A 355 13.16 -4.16 -23.01
CA GLU A 355 14.50 -4.42 -22.48
C GLU A 355 14.50 -5.53 -21.42
N VAL A 356 15.49 -6.43 -21.48
CA VAL A 356 15.63 -7.53 -20.50
C VAL A 356 16.21 -7.00 -19.19
N VAL A 357 15.41 -7.00 -18.12
CA VAL A 357 15.77 -6.46 -16.79
C VAL A 357 16.05 -7.55 -15.74
N LEU A 358 15.62 -8.79 -16.03
CA LEU A 358 15.96 -10.00 -15.31
C LEU A 358 16.22 -11.10 -16.35
N ASP A 359 17.36 -11.78 -16.28
CA ASP A 359 17.73 -12.90 -17.16
C ASP A 359 18.19 -14.08 -16.32
N THR A 360 17.51 -15.23 -16.46
CA THR A 360 17.81 -16.46 -15.72
C THR A 360 18.08 -16.22 -14.22
N HIS A 361 17.17 -15.49 -13.58
CA HIS A 361 17.19 -15.10 -12.17
C HIS A 361 18.26 -14.06 -11.77
N ASP A 362 19.09 -13.62 -12.72
CA ASP A 362 20.06 -12.55 -12.51
C ASP A 362 19.48 -11.18 -12.93
N LEU A 363 19.44 -10.24 -12.00
CA LEU A 363 19.03 -8.85 -12.29
C LEU A 363 20.09 -8.16 -13.15
N THR A 364 19.66 -7.51 -14.22
CA THR A 364 20.53 -6.67 -15.07
C THR A 364 20.47 -5.19 -14.65
N VAL A 365 19.56 -4.85 -13.75
CA VAL A 365 19.32 -3.52 -13.16
C VAL A 365 19.74 -3.48 -11.69
N SER A 366 19.91 -2.29 -11.14
CA SER A 366 20.36 -2.08 -9.75
C SER A 366 19.53 -1.00 -9.04
N PRO A 367 19.38 -1.06 -7.71
CA PRO A 367 18.69 -0.02 -6.95
C PRO A 367 19.15 1.37 -7.36
N ARG A 368 18.20 2.30 -7.46
CA ARG A 368 18.48 3.69 -7.79
C ARG A 368 18.33 4.54 -6.54
N VAL A 369 19.01 5.67 -6.55
CA VAL A 369 18.89 6.68 -5.49
C VAL A 369 18.25 7.90 -6.13
N HIS A 370 17.14 8.35 -5.57
CA HIS A 370 16.52 9.61 -5.91
C HIS A 370 16.89 10.65 -4.85
N GLU A 371 17.16 11.87 -5.28
CA GLU A 371 17.39 13.00 -4.37
C GLU A 371 16.09 13.80 -4.27
N TYR A 372 15.41 13.65 -3.13
CA TYR A 372 14.19 14.39 -2.87
C TYR A 372 14.51 15.86 -2.55
N PRO A 373 13.56 16.79 -2.74
CA PRO A 373 13.70 18.16 -2.28
C PRO A 373 13.91 18.26 -0.77
N ASP A 374 14.62 19.31 -0.32
CA ASP A 374 14.99 19.51 1.11
C ASP A 374 13.78 19.44 2.06
N GLU A 375 12.59 19.86 1.61
CA GLU A 375 11.34 19.85 2.39
C GLU A 375 10.81 18.45 2.75
N VAL A 376 11.23 17.42 2.01
CA VAL A 376 10.87 16.02 2.28
C VAL A 376 11.67 15.47 3.48
N TYR A 377 12.78 16.11 3.83
CA TYR A 377 13.64 15.75 4.95
C TYR A 377 13.41 16.65 6.17
N GLY A 378 13.80 16.17 7.36
CA GLY A 378 13.73 16.99 8.59
C GLY A 378 12.31 17.36 9.01
N THR A 379 11.35 16.48 8.69
CA THR A 379 9.90 16.70 8.86
C THR A 379 9.40 16.27 10.25
N VAL A 380 10.29 16.17 11.24
CA VAL A 380 9.97 15.69 12.59
C VAL A 380 10.56 16.64 13.63
N SER A 381 9.70 17.14 14.50
CA SER A 381 10.03 18.07 15.57
C SER A 381 10.07 17.37 16.92
N PRO A 382 11.01 17.71 17.81
CA PRO A 382 10.97 17.23 19.18
C PRO A 382 9.76 17.83 19.92
N LEU A 383 9.30 17.13 20.97
CA LEU A 383 8.20 17.64 21.79
C LEU A 383 8.63 18.85 22.62
N ALA A 384 7.70 19.79 22.80
CA ALA A 384 7.88 20.84 23.79
C ALA A 384 7.79 20.28 25.22
N ALA A 385 8.43 20.98 26.16
CA ALA A 385 8.34 20.62 27.57
C ALA A 385 6.87 20.74 28.05
N GLY A 386 6.38 19.70 28.71
CA GLY A 386 5.01 19.63 29.22
C GLY A 386 3.95 19.17 28.20
N THR A 387 4.31 18.88 26.94
CA THR A 387 3.35 18.38 25.93
C THR A 387 2.62 17.12 26.40
N LEU A 388 3.28 16.22 27.14
CA LEU A 388 2.73 14.95 27.62
C LEU A 388 1.94 15.06 28.94
N SER A 389 1.85 16.25 29.53
CA SER A 389 1.14 16.45 30.79
C SER A 389 -0.37 16.34 30.59
N VAL A 390 -1.02 15.53 31.43
CA VAL A 390 -2.48 15.41 31.48
C VAL A 390 -2.95 15.86 32.86
N PRO A 391 -3.61 17.02 32.99
CA PRO A 391 -4.10 17.51 34.28
C PRO A 391 -5.09 16.53 34.95
N ALA A 392 -5.01 16.37 36.27
CA ALA A 392 -5.91 15.50 37.03
C ALA A 392 -7.40 15.93 36.96
N ASP A 393 -7.68 17.20 36.62
CA ASP A 393 -9.04 17.70 36.40
C ASP A 393 -9.59 17.43 34.99
N ALA A 394 -8.81 16.76 34.13
CA ALA A 394 -9.31 16.15 32.89
C ALA A 394 -10.14 14.88 33.14
N ALA A 395 -10.01 14.27 34.32
CA ALA A 395 -10.82 13.12 34.74
C ALA A 395 -12.24 13.53 35.18
N ASP A 396 -13.18 12.63 35.01
CA ASP A 396 -14.54 12.78 35.55
C ASP A 396 -14.53 12.73 37.09
N GLU A 397 -15.68 13.06 37.71
CA GLU A 397 -15.81 13.12 39.18
C GLU A 397 -15.44 11.82 39.91
N ASP A 398 -15.54 10.67 39.23
CA ASP A 398 -15.16 9.35 39.73
C ASP A 398 -13.69 8.98 39.49
N GLY A 399 -12.91 9.88 38.91
CA GLY A 399 -11.50 9.70 38.58
C GLY A 399 -11.25 8.94 37.27
N SER A 400 -12.31 8.63 36.50
CA SER A 400 -12.16 7.92 35.24
C SER A 400 -12.01 8.85 34.04
N VAL A 401 -11.33 8.36 33.00
CA VAL A 401 -11.17 8.99 31.68
C VAL A 401 -11.52 8.00 30.58
N ARG A 402 -11.83 8.53 29.40
CA ARG A 402 -11.93 7.79 28.15
C ARG A 402 -10.55 7.35 27.68
N ALA A 403 -10.44 6.10 27.23
CA ALA A 403 -9.23 5.54 26.65
C ALA A 403 -9.55 4.75 25.38
N LEU A 404 -8.54 4.63 24.52
CA LEU A 404 -8.51 3.66 23.43
C LEU A 404 -8.29 2.27 24.00
N ASP A 405 -9.04 1.29 23.50
CA ASP A 405 -8.85 -0.12 23.81
C ASP A 405 -8.49 -0.88 22.54
N HIS A 406 -7.21 -1.24 22.39
CA HIS A 406 -6.76 -2.07 21.28
C HIS A 406 -7.24 -3.51 21.47
N GLN A 407 -7.85 -4.08 20.45
CA GLN A 407 -8.31 -5.46 20.49
C GLN A 407 -7.37 -6.38 19.70
N GLN A 408 -7.56 -6.43 18.39
CA GLN A 408 -6.75 -7.26 17.50
C GLN A 408 -6.67 -6.59 16.13
N GLY A 409 -5.49 -6.67 15.50
CA GLY A 409 -5.27 -6.10 14.17
C GLY A 409 -5.52 -4.59 14.15
N LEU A 410 -6.50 -4.14 13.36
CA LEU A 410 -6.84 -2.72 13.22
C LEU A 410 -7.96 -2.26 14.15
N ILE A 411 -8.54 -3.17 14.94
CA ILE A 411 -9.76 -2.93 15.72
C ILE A 411 -9.42 -2.20 17.02
N THR A 412 -10.06 -1.05 17.21
CA THR A 412 -10.00 -0.27 18.44
C THR A 412 -11.41 0.08 18.91
N THR A 413 -11.64 0.03 20.22
CA THR A 413 -12.90 0.41 20.84
C THR A 413 -12.69 1.49 21.90
N GLU A 414 -13.78 2.05 22.40
CA GLU A 414 -13.75 2.89 23.58
C GLU A 414 -13.78 2.06 24.86
N THR A 415 -13.00 2.47 25.86
CA THR A 415 -13.13 2.02 27.24
C THR A 415 -13.02 3.17 28.24
N ARG A 416 -13.22 2.86 29.53
CA ARG A 416 -13.02 3.78 30.64
C ARG A 416 -12.01 3.22 31.63
N VAL A 417 -11.04 4.05 31.98
CA VAL A 417 -9.93 3.71 32.89
C VAL A 417 -9.80 4.76 33.97
N ALA A 418 -9.15 4.42 35.09
CA ALA A 418 -8.90 5.34 36.20
C ALA A 418 -7.38 5.48 36.42
N PRO A 419 -6.70 6.35 35.65
CA PRO A 419 -5.26 6.52 35.77
C PRO A 419 -4.88 7.05 37.16
N PRO A 420 -3.74 6.64 37.72
CA PRO A 420 -3.23 7.21 38.96
C PRO A 420 -3.01 8.72 38.81
N ALA A 421 -3.44 9.47 39.82
CA ALA A 421 -3.27 10.91 39.89
C ALA A 421 -2.20 11.26 40.94
N GLU A 422 -1.05 11.76 40.48
CA GLU A 422 0.09 12.16 41.31
C GLU A 422 0.56 13.56 40.93
N ASP A 423 0.84 14.40 41.93
CA ASP A 423 1.27 15.80 41.76
C ASP A 423 0.35 16.67 40.87
N GLY A 424 -0.92 16.30 40.75
CA GLY A 424 -1.93 17.02 39.96
C GLY A 424 -2.01 16.61 38.49
N GLU A 425 -1.33 15.52 38.11
CA GLU A 425 -1.31 14.98 36.75
C GLU A 425 -1.73 13.50 36.75
N LEU A 426 -2.28 13.04 35.63
CA LEU A 426 -2.63 11.65 35.37
C LEU A 426 -1.44 10.93 34.70
N HIS A 427 -1.14 9.72 35.19
CA HIS A 427 0.00 8.92 34.74
C HIS A 427 -0.45 7.58 34.15
N ALA A 428 0.42 6.95 33.38
CA ALA A 428 0.24 5.57 32.95
C ALA A 428 0.27 4.61 34.15
N ASP A 429 -0.30 3.42 33.99
CA ASP A 429 -0.32 2.35 34.99
C ASP A 429 -0.09 0.99 34.31
N PRO A 430 1.18 0.57 34.13
CA PRO A 430 1.51 -0.68 33.43
C PRO A 430 0.92 -1.93 34.10
N ASP A 431 0.79 -1.94 35.44
CA ASP A 431 0.17 -3.04 36.18
C ASP A 431 -1.33 -3.23 35.80
N ALA A 432 -1.94 -2.21 35.22
CA ALA A 432 -3.32 -2.20 34.73
C ALA A 432 -3.43 -2.20 33.20
N ASP A 433 -2.33 -2.48 32.48
CA ASP A 433 -2.23 -2.35 31.01
C ASP A 433 -2.72 -0.98 30.52
N LEU A 434 -2.23 0.08 31.15
CA LEU A 434 -2.61 1.45 30.85
C LEU A 434 -1.37 2.25 30.43
N ALA A 435 -1.19 2.43 29.12
CA ALA A 435 -0.18 3.31 28.55
C ALA A 435 -0.73 4.73 28.36
N LYS A 436 0.16 5.74 28.46
CA LYS A 436 -0.12 7.07 27.92
C LYS A 436 0.16 7.03 26.42
N VAL A 437 -0.68 7.67 25.60
CA VAL A 437 -0.49 7.79 24.15
C VAL A 437 -0.68 9.24 23.72
N ALA A 438 0.11 9.72 22.77
CA ALA A 438 -0.02 11.05 22.20
C ALA A 438 0.12 11.03 20.68
N LEU A 439 -0.63 11.89 20.01
CA LEU A 439 -0.43 12.24 18.61
C LEU A 439 -0.14 13.74 18.53
N VAL A 440 0.98 14.09 17.91
CA VAL A 440 1.49 15.46 17.85
C VAL A 440 1.81 15.80 16.41
N ASP A 441 1.48 17.02 15.98
CA ASP A 441 2.00 17.51 14.71
C ASP A 441 3.54 17.48 14.72
N ARG A 442 4.11 16.96 13.63
CA ARG A 442 5.55 16.73 13.54
C ARG A 442 6.30 17.80 12.72
N HIS A 443 5.61 18.61 11.93
CA HIS A 443 6.26 19.53 11.00
C HIS A 443 6.71 20.81 11.72
N PRO A 444 7.98 21.24 11.56
CA PRO A 444 8.55 22.38 12.32
C PRO A 444 7.79 23.71 12.25
N ASP A 445 7.01 23.93 11.19
CA ASP A 445 6.29 25.17 10.93
C ASP A 445 4.76 24.99 10.91
N ALA A 446 4.25 23.80 11.22
CA ALA A 446 2.82 23.52 11.32
C ALA A 446 2.36 23.46 12.78
N ASP A 447 1.09 23.79 13.01
CA ASP A 447 0.46 23.71 14.33
C ASP A 447 -0.94 23.10 14.19
N ARG A 448 -0.99 21.86 13.69
CA ARG A 448 -2.24 21.05 13.64
C ARG A 448 -2.68 20.59 15.04
N GLY A 449 -1.86 20.83 16.07
CA GLY A 449 -2.16 20.55 17.46
C GLY A 449 -1.47 19.29 18.00
N SER A 450 -1.86 18.96 19.23
CA SER A 450 -1.36 17.79 19.96
C SER A 450 -2.45 17.28 20.88
N PHE A 451 -2.65 15.97 20.90
CA PHE A 451 -3.56 15.32 21.85
C PHE A 451 -2.82 14.24 22.63
N VAL A 452 -3.11 14.16 23.93
CA VAL A 452 -2.57 13.16 24.84
C VAL A 452 -3.74 12.47 25.54
N GLY A 453 -3.70 11.15 25.53
CA GLY A 453 -4.65 10.31 26.22
C GLY A 453 -4.06 8.99 26.65
N PHE A 454 -4.89 7.96 26.67
CA PHE A 454 -4.62 6.68 27.28
C PHE A 454 -5.02 5.52 26.35
N LEU A 455 -4.24 4.45 26.42
CA LEU A 455 -4.38 3.25 25.61
C LEU A 455 -4.31 2.01 26.50
N THR A 456 -5.25 1.10 26.33
CA THR A 456 -5.22 -0.27 26.85
C THR A 456 -5.10 -1.27 25.71
N GLY A 457 -4.73 -2.51 26.01
CA GLY A 457 -4.56 -3.60 25.05
C GLY A 457 -3.23 -3.57 24.31
N LEU A 458 -2.30 -2.69 24.71
CA LEU A 458 -0.94 -2.67 24.15
C LEU A 458 -0.01 -3.62 24.92
N GLY A 459 -0.20 -3.81 26.22
CA GLY A 459 0.57 -4.72 27.08
C GLY A 459 1.91 -4.17 27.60
N LEU A 460 2.24 -2.91 27.34
CA LEU A 460 3.58 -2.37 27.63
C LEU A 460 3.87 -2.31 29.14
N ASP A 461 4.84 -3.10 29.62
CA ASP A 461 5.27 -3.19 31.02
C ASP A 461 6.17 -2.01 31.41
N GLU A 462 7.05 -1.57 30.51
CA GLU A 462 8.02 -0.49 30.75
C GLU A 462 8.42 0.21 29.43
N GLY A 463 9.06 1.39 29.54
CA GLY A 463 9.57 2.12 28.38
C GLY A 463 8.52 2.87 27.55
N ALA A 464 8.91 3.23 26.33
CA ALA A 464 8.10 3.94 25.36
C ALA A 464 8.48 3.61 23.92
N VAL A 465 7.55 3.86 23.00
CA VAL A 465 7.74 3.76 21.55
C VAL A 465 7.21 5.01 20.87
N ALA A 466 7.97 5.55 19.92
CA ALA A 466 7.54 6.63 19.04
C ALA A 466 7.64 6.21 17.57
N THR A 467 6.70 6.69 16.75
CA THR A 467 6.69 6.45 15.30
C THR A 467 6.08 7.62 14.53
N THR A 468 6.57 7.84 13.31
CA THR A 468 5.96 8.73 12.32
C THR A 468 5.24 7.98 11.20
N THR A 469 5.31 6.65 11.18
CA THR A 469 4.70 5.82 10.12
C THR A 469 3.24 5.49 10.41
N THR A 470 2.44 6.49 10.74
CA THR A 470 1.02 6.38 11.12
C THR A 470 0.08 6.44 9.91
N TRP A 471 -1.09 5.81 10.00
CA TRP A 471 -2.09 5.78 8.92
C TRP A 471 -3.33 6.59 9.30
N GLU A 472 -3.80 7.59 8.55
CA GLU A 472 -3.07 8.37 7.52
C GLU A 472 -2.60 9.73 8.08
N ALA A 473 -2.83 9.99 9.37
CA ALA A 473 -2.43 11.25 9.99
C ALA A 473 -0.91 11.40 9.93
N ALA A 474 -0.40 12.42 9.24
CA ALA A 474 1.02 12.70 9.14
C ALA A 474 1.56 13.39 10.43
N GLY A 475 1.51 12.68 11.56
CA GLY A 475 1.96 13.12 12.89
C GLY A 475 3.04 12.23 13.49
N THR A 476 3.48 12.58 14.70
CA THR A 476 4.28 11.69 15.56
C THR A 476 3.36 11.07 16.59
N LEU A 477 3.25 9.74 16.57
CA LEU A 477 2.60 8.96 17.61
C LEU A 477 3.64 8.50 18.62
N VAL A 478 3.35 8.66 19.90
CA VAL A 478 4.18 8.13 20.98
C VAL A 478 3.31 7.46 22.04
N ALA A 479 3.66 6.25 22.44
CA ALA A 479 3.02 5.51 23.52
C ALA A 479 4.06 5.09 24.56
N GLY A 480 3.73 5.12 25.84
CA GLY A 480 4.69 4.73 26.86
C GLY A 480 4.12 4.67 28.28
N THR A 481 4.93 4.11 29.16
CA THR A 481 4.64 3.95 30.59
C THR A 481 5.12 5.14 31.43
N ASN A 482 5.94 6.02 30.84
CA ASN A 482 6.43 7.22 31.51
C ASN A 482 6.82 8.31 30.51
N ASP A 483 6.65 9.56 30.91
CA ASP A 483 6.88 10.73 30.05
C ASP A 483 8.35 10.92 29.66
N ALA A 484 9.30 10.45 30.47
CA ALA A 484 10.73 10.64 30.21
C ALA A 484 11.22 9.79 29.02
N ASP A 485 10.80 8.53 28.97
CA ASP A 485 11.10 7.64 27.84
C ASP A 485 10.35 8.08 26.59
N MET A 486 9.09 8.51 26.72
CA MET A 486 8.33 9.07 25.60
C MET A 486 9.01 10.31 24.99
N GLN A 487 9.49 11.23 25.83
CA GLN A 487 10.26 12.40 25.37
C GLN A 487 11.55 12.01 24.67
N THR A 488 12.28 11.02 25.23
CA THR A 488 13.53 10.52 24.66
C THR A 488 13.28 9.83 23.30
N ALA A 489 12.21 9.06 23.18
CA ALA A 489 11.84 8.37 21.95
C ALA A 489 11.54 9.37 20.82
N VAL A 490 10.76 10.42 21.09
CA VAL A 490 10.46 11.45 20.09
C VAL A 490 11.68 12.31 19.75
N ALA A 491 12.53 12.62 20.73
CA ALA A 491 13.78 13.34 20.47
C ALA A 491 14.71 12.54 19.54
N HIS A 492 14.88 11.24 19.80
CA HIS A 492 15.65 10.35 18.92
C HIS A 492 15.02 10.24 17.52
N LEU A 493 13.69 10.12 17.45
CA LEU A 493 12.97 10.06 16.19
C LEU A 493 13.17 11.33 15.33
N ALA A 494 13.25 12.50 15.95
CA ALA A 494 13.59 13.74 15.27
C ALA A 494 15.05 13.75 14.75
N GLU A 495 16.00 13.13 15.46
CA GLU A 495 17.38 12.95 14.99
C GLU A 495 17.46 12.02 13.76
N LEU A 496 16.62 10.97 13.73
CA LEU A 496 16.51 10.05 12.59
C LEU A 496 15.79 10.65 11.38
N GLY A 497 15.02 11.73 11.58
CA GLY A 497 14.14 12.31 10.55
C GLY A 497 12.84 11.53 10.34
N GLY A 498 12.44 10.69 11.30
CA GLY A 498 11.27 9.83 11.23
C GLY A 498 11.58 8.33 11.30
N GLY A 499 10.55 7.50 11.31
CA GLY A 499 10.61 6.04 11.43
C GLY A 499 10.10 5.55 12.77
N TRP A 500 10.89 4.74 13.47
CA TRP A 500 10.56 4.15 14.77
C TRP A 500 11.69 4.32 15.78
N ALA A 501 11.32 4.54 17.04
CA ALA A 501 12.25 4.56 18.17
C ALA A 501 11.61 3.89 19.39
N VAL A 502 12.29 2.91 19.98
CA VAL A 502 11.90 2.24 21.22
C VAL A 502 12.93 2.58 22.30
N VAL A 503 12.44 3.03 23.45
CA VAL A 503 13.27 3.50 24.58
C VAL A 503 12.85 2.77 25.85
N ALA A 504 13.82 2.40 26.67
CA ALA A 504 13.60 1.91 28.02
C ALA A 504 14.70 2.46 28.94
N ASP A 505 14.32 2.92 30.14
CA ASP A 505 15.25 3.48 31.13
C ASP A 505 16.10 4.66 30.59
N GLY A 506 15.56 5.43 29.66
CA GLY A 506 16.23 6.55 28.99
C GLY A 506 17.23 6.17 27.90
N ASP A 507 17.39 4.87 27.60
CA ASP A 507 18.27 4.37 26.54
C ASP A 507 17.45 3.92 25.32
N VAL A 508 17.91 4.26 24.11
CA VAL A 508 17.33 3.72 22.87
C VAL A 508 17.70 2.25 22.75
N VAL A 509 16.70 1.37 22.75
CA VAL A 509 16.89 -0.09 22.69
C VAL A 509 16.72 -0.66 21.29
N ALA A 510 15.95 0.01 20.43
CA ALA A 510 15.82 -0.30 19.00
C ALA A 510 15.32 0.94 18.24
N ASP A 511 15.70 1.05 16.96
CA ASP A 511 15.17 2.04 16.04
C ASP A 511 15.14 1.53 14.60
N ALA A 512 14.29 2.15 13.78
CA ALA A 512 14.23 1.94 12.35
C ALA A 512 14.06 3.29 11.65
N PRO A 513 15.11 3.86 11.05
CA PRO A 513 15.07 5.23 10.50
C PRO A 513 14.25 5.30 9.20
N ALA A 514 13.42 6.34 9.09
CA ALA A 514 12.63 6.66 7.90
C ALA A 514 12.74 8.15 7.52
N PRO A 515 13.94 8.63 7.13
CA PRO A 515 14.21 10.06 6.94
C PRO A 515 13.50 10.68 5.74
N VAL A 516 13.06 9.87 4.76
CA VAL A 516 12.39 10.36 3.56
C VAL A 516 10.91 10.54 3.89
N GLY A 517 10.47 11.78 3.97
CA GLY A 517 9.09 12.15 4.29
C GLY A 517 8.68 11.85 5.72
N GLY A 518 9.54 11.22 6.54
CA GLY A 518 9.16 10.60 7.81
C GLY A 518 8.51 9.21 7.66
N PHE A 519 8.50 8.63 6.45
CA PHE A 519 7.77 7.37 6.17
C PHE A 519 8.64 6.28 5.54
N CYS A 520 9.62 6.66 4.72
CA CYS A 520 10.46 5.71 4.00
C CYS A 520 11.91 5.72 4.50
N SER A 521 12.46 4.53 4.68
CA SER A 521 13.89 4.34 4.95
C SER A 521 14.75 4.64 3.74
N ALA A 522 15.94 5.18 4.01
CA ALA A 522 17.02 5.32 3.03
C ALA A 522 18.00 4.13 3.07
N LEU A 523 17.75 3.14 3.94
CA LEU A 523 18.49 1.88 3.98
C LEU A 523 18.08 0.99 2.80
N ASP A 524 18.87 -0.04 2.51
CA ASP A 524 18.39 -1.10 1.61
C ASP A 524 17.24 -1.90 2.26
N VAL A 525 16.47 -2.62 1.44
CA VAL A 525 15.26 -3.32 1.89
C VAL A 525 15.58 -4.36 2.97
N GLN A 526 16.71 -5.07 2.87
CA GLN A 526 17.10 -6.08 3.86
C GLN A 526 17.47 -5.46 5.20
N ASP A 527 18.18 -4.33 5.21
CA ASP A 527 18.55 -3.63 6.43
C ASP A 527 17.35 -2.89 7.03
N THR A 528 16.42 -2.39 6.20
CA THR A 528 15.12 -1.89 6.64
C THR A 528 14.32 -3.00 7.34
N ALA A 529 14.26 -4.20 6.75
CA ALA A 529 13.59 -5.36 7.35
C ALA A 529 14.18 -5.70 8.72
N LYS A 530 15.51 -5.78 8.83
CA LYS A 530 16.19 -6.06 10.10
C LYS A 530 15.93 -5.00 11.16
N ALA A 531 15.90 -3.72 10.78
CA ALA A 531 15.64 -2.63 11.70
C ALA A 531 14.20 -2.69 12.23
N MET A 532 13.22 -2.93 11.34
CA MET A 532 11.83 -3.12 11.75
C MET A 532 11.64 -4.36 12.63
N ASP A 533 12.27 -5.49 12.32
CA ASP A 533 12.21 -6.67 13.17
C ASP A 533 12.82 -6.41 14.56
N ALA A 534 13.89 -5.61 14.64
CA ALA A 534 14.49 -5.23 15.91
C ALA A 534 13.54 -4.36 16.76
N VAL A 535 12.75 -3.50 16.12
CA VAL A 535 11.68 -2.72 16.77
C VAL A 535 10.60 -3.64 17.30
N ASP A 536 10.08 -4.56 16.48
CA ASP A 536 9.03 -5.49 16.88
C ASP A 536 9.50 -6.41 18.02
N GLU A 537 10.72 -6.95 17.93
CA GLU A 537 11.34 -7.72 19.02
C GLU A 537 11.52 -6.90 20.30
N ALA A 538 11.88 -5.61 20.19
CA ALA A 538 12.02 -4.74 21.35
C ALA A 538 10.66 -4.47 22.01
N LEU A 539 9.62 -4.21 21.22
CA LEU A 539 8.25 -4.05 21.73
C LEU A 539 7.78 -5.28 22.50
N SER A 540 7.95 -6.48 21.93
CA SER A 540 7.60 -7.73 22.62
C SER A 540 8.42 -7.94 23.91
N ARG A 541 9.69 -7.52 23.94
CA ARG A 541 10.52 -7.61 25.16
C ARG A 541 10.08 -6.67 26.26
N LEU A 542 9.50 -5.52 25.90
CA LEU A 542 8.95 -4.53 26.84
C LEU A 542 7.50 -4.83 27.24
N GLY A 543 6.97 -6.00 26.86
CA GLY A 543 5.66 -6.49 27.30
C GLY A 543 4.55 -6.39 26.26
N ALA A 544 4.79 -5.81 25.07
CA ALA A 544 3.72 -5.61 24.11
C ALA A 544 3.02 -6.93 23.73
N ASP A 545 1.70 -6.97 23.95
CA ASP A 545 0.84 -8.15 23.83
C ASP A 545 0.29 -8.43 22.41
N PRO A 546 0.02 -7.41 21.56
CA PRO A 546 -0.48 -7.68 20.21
C PRO A 546 0.45 -8.60 19.44
N GLU A 547 -0.12 -9.48 18.60
CA GLU A 547 0.66 -10.35 17.71
C GLU A 547 1.57 -9.53 16.77
N ARG A 548 1.15 -8.30 16.44
CA ARG A 548 1.86 -7.36 15.56
C ARG A 548 1.85 -5.96 16.17
N PRO A 549 2.71 -5.68 17.16
CA PRO A 549 2.71 -4.43 17.92
C PRO A 549 2.91 -3.18 17.05
N MET A 550 3.80 -3.24 16.05
CA MET A 550 3.98 -2.13 15.11
C MET A 550 2.67 -1.81 14.37
N LEU A 551 2.00 -2.81 13.79
CA LEU A 551 0.73 -2.62 13.06
C LEU A 551 -0.37 -2.04 13.97
N ALA A 552 -0.44 -2.50 15.22
CA ALA A 552 -1.37 -1.98 16.22
C ALA A 552 -1.17 -0.47 16.44
N LEU A 553 0.08 -0.01 16.57
CA LEU A 553 0.42 1.40 16.78
C LEU A 553 0.16 2.27 15.53
N GLN A 554 0.52 1.79 14.33
CA GLN A 554 0.33 2.52 13.07
C GLN A 554 -1.15 2.83 12.79
N THR A 555 -2.04 1.93 13.21
CA THR A 555 -3.48 1.98 12.89
C THR A 555 -4.32 2.69 13.94
N LEU A 556 -3.70 3.22 15.02
CA LEU A 556 -4.39 3.99 16.05
C LEU A 556 -4.99 5.29 15.50
N THR A 557 -4.43 5.84 14.43
CA THR A 557 -4.90 7.07 13.79
C THR A 557 -5.81 6.84 12.58
N PHE A 558 -6.06 5.58 12.21
CA PHE A 558 -6.69 5.26 10.93
C PHE A 558 -8.21 5.34 10.99
N THR A 559 -8.78 6.42 10.45
CA THR A 559 -10.22 6.71 10.46
C THR A 559 -11.00 5.99 9.35
N GLY A 560 -10.34 5.16 8.54
CA GLY A 560 -10.98 4.28 7.55
C GLY A 560 -11.73 3.09 8.17
N VAL A 561 -11.42 2.74 9.43
CA VAL A 561 -12.07 1.63 10.16
C VAL A 561 -12.96 2.20 11.28
N PRO A 562 -14.20 1.68 11.47
CA PRO A 562 -15.07 2.09 12.56
C PRO A 562 -14.42 1.88 13.94
N GLY A 563 -14.70 2.78 14.87
CA GLY A 563 -14.22 2.69 16.25
C GLY A 563 -13.67 4.01 16.76
N LEU A 564 -13.00 3.95 17.91
CA LEU A 564 -12.32 5.11 18.48
C LEU A 564 -10.89 5.19 17.91
N LYS A 565 -10.47 6.34 17.40
CA LYS A 565 -9.15 6.58 16.79
C LYS A 565 -8.49 7.84 17.35
N LEU A 566 -7.19 7.95 17.25
CA LEU A 566 -6.41 9.08 17.76
C LEU A 566 -6.27 10.17 16.69
N THR A 567 -6.50 11.43 17.04
CA THR A 567 -6.33 12.60 16.16
C THR A 567 -5.62 13.74 16.91
N PHE A 568 -5.23 14.81 16.21
CA PHE A 568 -4.57 15.95 16.85
C PHE A 568 -5.49 16.71 17.83
N GLY A 569 -6.82 16.61 17.66
CA GLY A 569 -7.82 17.32 18.47
C GLY A 569 -8.47 16.50 19.57
N GLY A 570 -8.23 15.19 19.65
CA GLY A 570 -8.92 14.28 20.55
C GLY A 570 -9.02 12.86 20.00
N TYR A 571 -9.91 12.07 20.58
CA TYR A 571 -10.29 10.81 19.96
C TYR A 571 -11.39 11.04 18.93
N ALA A 572 -11.21 10.53 17.72
CA ALA A 572 -12.27 10.42 16.74
C ALA A 572 -13.15 9.21 17.07
N ASP A 573 -14.42 9.45 17.42
CA ASP A 573 -15.45 8.44 17.30
C ASP A 573 -15.89 8.40 15.83
N VAL A 574 -15.35 7.44 15.09
CA VAL A 574 -15.57 7.31 13.64
C VAL A 574 -17.03 6.97 13.34
N THR A 575 -17.72 6.28 14.25
CA THR A 575 -19.11 5.88 14.06
C THR A 575 -20.06 7.05 14.25
N GLU A 576 -19.86 7.82 15.31
CA GLU A 576 -20.67 9.00 15.65
C GLU A 576 -20.19 10.28 14.95
N ARG A 577 -19.04 10.23 14.28
CA ARG A 577 -18.38 11.36 13.60
C ARG A 577 -18.17 12.57 14.50
N ALA A 578 -17.67 12.33 15.70
CA ALA A 578 -17.35 13.37 16.66
C ALA A 578 -15.90 13.25 17.17
N VAL A 579 -15.26 14.38 17.42
CA VAL A 579 -14.06 14.43 18.26
C VAL A 579 -14.51 14.47 19.72
N VAL A 580 -14.04 13.51 20.51
CA VAL A 580 -14.31 13.41 21.94
C VAL A 580 -13.00 13.51 22.74
N GLY A 581 -13.08 14.13 23.92
CA GLY A 581 -11.95 14.28 24.83
C GLY A 581 -11.82 13.12 25.83
N LEU A 582 -11.00 13.35 26.86
CA LEU A 582 -10.80 12.43 27.98
C LEU A 582 -12.04 12.32 28.89
N ALA A 583 -12.83 13.39 29.01
CA ALA A 583 -14.02 13.40 29.85
C ALA A 583 -15.22 12.75 29.15
N SER A 584 -16.26 12.41 29.93
CA SER A 584 -17.52 11.87 29.41
C SER A 584 -18.40 12.89 28.70
N GLN A 585 -18.19 14.19 28.95
CA GLN A 585 -19.11 15.27 28.60
C GLN A 585 -18.78 15.98 27.31
#